data_AF-G8G3F5-F1
#
_entry.id   AF-G8G3F5-F1
#
_cell.length_a   1.000
_cell.length_b   1.000
_cell.length_c   1.000
_cell.angle_alpha   90.00
_cell.angle_beta   90.00
_cell.angle_gamma   90.00
#
_symmetry.space_group_name_H-M   'P 1'
#
loop_
_entity.id
_entity.type
_entity.pdbx_description
1 polymer ?
#
loop_
_entity_poly.entity_id
_entity_poly.type
_entity_poly.pdbx_seq_one_letter_code
_entity_poly.pdbx_strand_id
1 'polypeptide(L)'
;MLTHRSLVTSVAQQVDGENPNLYFSKDDVVLCVLPLFHIYSLNSVLLAGLRAGCAIVIMRKFEIGALVELVRAHGVTVAPFVPPIVVEIAKSPRVGAHDLASIRMVMSGAAPMGKDLQDAFMAKIPNAVLGQGYGMTEAGPVLAMCLAFAKEPFEVKSGSCGTVVRNAELKIIDPDTSALLGRNQPGEICIRGEQIMKGYLNDPESTNNTIDKDGWLHTGDIGYVDDDDEIFIVDRLKEIIKYKGFQVPPAELEALLITHPEIKDAAVVSMKDDLAGEIPVAFIVRTEGSEVTEDEIKQFVAKEVVFYKKVHKVFFTESIPKNPSGKILRKDLRARLAAGAH
;
A
#
# COMPACT_ATOMS: atom_id res chain seq x y z
N MET A 1 -10.11 -14.47 11.63
CA MET A 1 -9.95 -14.61 13.10
C MET A 1 -8.47 -14.60 13.45
N LEU A 2 -8.01 -13.62 14.23
CA LEU A 2 -6.63 -13.56 14.70
C LEU A 2 -6.55 -14.10 16.12
N THR A 3 -5.56 -14.95 16.40
CA THR A 3 -5.36 -15.57 17.71
C THR A 3 -4.33 -14.81 18.54
N HIS A 4 -4.26 -15.10 19.84
CA HIS A 4 -3.16 -14.60 20.68
C HIS A 4 -1.79 -14.96 20.09
N ARG A 5 -1.62 -16.21 19.65
CA ARG A 5 -0.37 -16.65 19.01
C ARG A 5 -0.10 -15.85 17.73
N SER A 6 -1.09 -15.72 16.85
CA SER A 6 -0.95 -14.98 15.59
C SER A 6 -0.43 -13.56 15.82
N LEU A 7 -1.03 -12.84 16.78
CA LEU A 7 -0.64 -11.47 17.10
C LEU A 7 0.72 -11.38 17.80
N VAL A 8 1.02 -12.27 18.75
CA VAL A 8 2.33 -12.30 19.41
C VAL A 8 3.44 -12.60 18.40
N THR A 9 3.24 -13.58 17.51
CA THR A 9 4.19 -13.88 16.43
C THR A 9 4.38 -12.66 15.55
N SER A 10 3.29 -12.05 15.06
CA SER A 10 3.37 -10.88 14.19
C SER A 10 4.11 -9.72 14.86
N VAL A 11 3.84 -9.41 16.14
CA VAL A 11 4.54 -8.35 16.86
C VAL A 11 6.03 -8.68 17.03
N ALA A 12 6.37 -9.91 17.43
CA ALA A 12 7.76 -10.32 17.59
C ALA A 12 8.54 -10.28 16.27
N GLN A 13 7.91 -10.62 15.14
CA GLN A 13 8.50 -10.50 13.82
C GLN A 13 8.88 -9.06 13.45
N GLN A 14 8.16 -8.08 13.98
CA GLN A 14 8.39 -6.66 13.73
C GLN A 14 9.48 -6.11 14.66
N VAL A 15 9.32 -6.23 15.98
CA VAL A 15 10.09 -5.43 16.96
C VAL A 15 11.02 -6.24 17.88
N ASP A 16 10.99 -7.57 17.86
CA ASP A 16 11.86 -8.39 18.71
C ASP A 16 13.12 -8.87 17.95
N GLY A 17 14.13 -9.27 18.74
CA GLY A 17 15.43 -9.75 18.26
C GLY A 17 16.56 -8.76 18.51
N GLU A 18 17.81 -9.20 18.32
CA GLU A 18 19.00 -8.36 18.54
C GLU A 18 19.10 -7.22 17.52
N ASN A 19 18.76 -7.53 16.27
CA ASN A 19 18.49 -6.59 15.19
C ASN A 19 17.01 -6.70 14.77
N PRO A 20 16.08 -6.01 15.45
CA PRO A 20 14.66 -6.03 15.07
C PRO A 20 14.46 -5.38 13.70
N ASN A 21 13.47 -5.85 12.93
CA ASN A 21 13.16 -5.30 11.60
C ASN A 21 12.63 -3.86 11.70
N LEU A 22 11.84 -3.59 12.74
CA LEU A 22 11.36 -2.26 13.11
C LEU A 22 12.00 -1.86 14.44
N TYR A 23 13.04 -1.03 14.38
CA TYR A 23 13.74 -0.58 15.57
C TYR A 23 13.00 0.57 16.26
N PHE A 24 12.21 0.17 17.24
CA PHE A 24 11.66 1.05 18.27
C PHE A 24 12.52 1.00 19.53
N SER A 25 12.64 2.15 20.18
CA SER A 25 13.29 2.32 21.47
C SER A 25 12.30 2.88 22.50
N LYS A 26 12.60 2.71 23.78
CA LYS A 26 11.81 3.27 24.88
C LYS A 26 11.70 4.80 24.86
N ASP A 27 12.61 5.46 24.15
CA ASP A 27 12.65 6.92 24.03
C ASP A 27 11.80 7.40 22.83
N ASP A 28 11.26 6.48 22.03
CA ASP A 28 10.38 6.82 20.92
C ASP A 28 8.98 7.19 21.37
N VAL A 29 8.42 8.16 20.64
CA VAL A 29 7.05 8.60 20.75
C VAL A 29 6.36 8.31 19.42
N VAL A 30 5.51 7.29 19.42
CA VAL A 30 4.83 6.80 18.22
C VAL A 30 3.48 7.51 18.06
N LEU A 31 3.26 8.13 16.91
CA LEU A 31 1.96 8.69 16.58
C LEU A 31 0.96 7.58 16.24
N CYS A 32 -0.23 7.63 16.83
CA CYS A 32 -1.35 6.78 16.49
C CYS A 32 -2.50 7.63 15.92
N VAL A 33 -2.36 8.01 14.65
CA VAL A 33 -3.40 8.72 13.87
C VAL A 33 -4.27 7.80 13.03
N LEU A 34 -3.72 6.62 12.68
CA LEU A 34 -4.44 5.61 11.92
C LEU A 34 -5.46 4.88 12.81
N PRO A 35 -6.60 4.39 12.27
CA PRO A 35 -7.70 3.91 13.10
C PRO A 35 -7.40 2.58 13.81
N LEU A 36 -7.48 2.56 15.14
CA LEU A 36 -7.27 1.35 15.97
C LEU A 36 -8.32 0.25 15.76
N PHE A 37 -9.45 0.54 15.12
CA PHE A 37 -10.42 -0.48 14.72
C PHE A 37 -9.92 -1.33 13.54
N HIS A 38 -8.87 -0.89 12.84
CA HIS A 38 -8.22 -1.65 11.77
C HIS A 38 -6.94 -2.31 12.30
N ILE A 39 -6.70 -3.55 11.87
CA ILE A 39 -5.63 -4.37 12.46
C ILE A 39 -4.22 -3.82 12.22
N TYR A 40 -4.01 -3.04 11.15
CA TYR A 40 -2.75 -2.34 10.92
C TYR A 40 -2.35 -1.53 12.16
N SER A 41 -3.15 -0.53 12.54
CA SER A 41 -2.82 0.35 13.67
C SER A 41 -2.88 -0.39 15.00
N LEU A 42 -3.81 -1.32 15.15
CA LEU A 42 -3.88 -2.13 16.36
C LEU A 42 -2.58 -2.93 16.57
N ASN A 43 -2.05 -3.58 15.53
CA ASN A 43 -0.86 -4.42 15.63
C ASN A 43 0.43 -3.59 15.56
N SER A 44 0.72 -2.96 14.42
CA SER A 44 2.02 -2.34 14.14
C SER A 44 2.24 -0.99 14.85
N VAL A 45 1.21 -0.43 15.47
CA VAL A 45 1.34 0.82 16.26
C VAL A 45 1.11 0.52 17.74
N LEU A 46 -0.09 0.07 18.11
CA LEU A 46 -0.42 -0.13 19.53
C LEU A 46 0.34 -1.31 20.14
N LEU A 47 0.17 -2.53 19.63
CA LEU A 47 0.81 -3.70 20.23
C LEU A 47 2.34 -3.68 20.09
N ALA A 48 2.87 -3.28 18.93
CA ALA A 48 4.30 -3.15 18.71
C ALA A 48 4.93 -2.05 19.59
N GLY A 49 4.28 -0.89 19.71
CA GLY A 49 4.74 0.19 20.58
C GLY A 49 4.73 -0.21 22.06
N LEU A 50 3.66 -0.88 22.52
CA LEU A 50 3.58 -1.40 23.88
C LEU A 50 4.67 -2.45 24.15
N ARG A 51 4.94 -3.33 23.19
CA ARG A 51 6.01 -4.34 23.30
C ARG A 51 7.39 -3.70 23.42
N ALA A 52 7.66 -2.67 22.64
CA ALA A 52 8.93 -1.94 22.66
C ALA A 52 9.07 -0.95 23.83
N GLY A 53 7.98 -0.68 24.57
CA GLY A 53 7.95 0.25 25.70
C GLY A 53 7.91 1.73 25.27
N CYS A 54 7.39 2.02 24.07
CA CYS A 54 7.28 3.39 23.56
C CYS A 54 6.11 4.14 24.19
N ALA A 55 6.17 5.48 24.14
CA ALA A 55 4.99 6.31 24.33
C ALA A 55 4.13 6.30 23.04
N ILE A 56 2.81 6.34 23.19
CA ILE A 56 1.87 6.34 22.05
C ILE A 56 0.95 7.57 22.15
N VAL A 57 1.06 8.47 21.18
CA VAL A 57 0.24 9.69 21.10
C VAL A 57 -0.95 9.43 20.19
N ILE A 58 -2.14 9.29 20.76
CA ILE A 58 -3.36 8.98 20.01
C ILE A 58 -4.00 10.26 19.48
N MET A 59 -4.16 10.33 18.17
CA MET A 59 -4.89 11.39 17.48
C MET A 59 -6.23 10.84 16.97
N ARG A 60 -7.34 11.31 17.55
CA ARG A 60 -8.68 10.77 17.28
C ARG A 60 -9.17 11.01 15.85
N LYS A 61 -8.75 12.12 15.23
CA LYS A 61 -9.10 12.51 13.88
C LYS A 61 -7.92 13.27 13.29
N PHE A 62 -7.54 12.92 12.07
CA PHE A 62 -6.48 13.61 11.36
C PHE A 62 -6.91 15.04 10.99
N GLU A 63 -6.03 15.98 11.29
CA GLU A 63 -6.07 17.39 10.89
C GLU A 63 -4.62 17.90 10.94
N ILE A 64 -4.16 18.55 9.86
CA ILE A 64 -2.73 18.82 9.69
C ILE A 64 -2.16 19.80 10.74
N GLY A 65 -2.93 20.78 11.20
CA GLY A 65 -2.52 21.70 12.26
C GLY A 65 -2.35 20.99 13.60
N ALA A 66 -3.34 20.21 14.01
CA ALA A 66 -3.31 19.40 15.22
C ALA A 66 -2.18 18.34 15.19
N LEU A 67 -1.85 17.79 14.01
CA LEU A 67 -0.69 16.91 13.86
C LEU A 67 0.59 17.64 14.25
N VAL A 68 0.82 18.82 13.67
CA VAL A 68 2.03 19.63 13.95
C VAL A 68 2.12 20.02 15.42
N GLU A 69 1.00 20.39 16.03
CA GLU A 69 0.93 20.70 17.47
C GLU A 69 1.32 19.48 18.33
N LEU A 70 0.80 18.30 18.02
CA LEU A 70 1.13 17.07 18.74
C LEU A 70 2.60 16.67 18.57
N VAL A 71 3.14 16.80 17.35
CA VAL A 71 4.56 16.52 17.08
C VAL A 71 5.45 17.42 17.93
N ARG A 72 5.15 18.73 18.00
CA ARG A 72 5.90 19.69 18.81
C ARG A 72 5.73 19.48 20.32
N ALA A 73 4.50 19.23 20.78
CA ALA A 73 4.19 19.11 22.19
C ALA A 73 4.75 17.83 22.83
N HIS A 74 4.79 16.74 22.06
CA HIS A 74 5.16 15.42 22.58
C HIS A 74 6.48 14.89 22.00
N GLY A 75 7.12 15.59 21.07
CA GLY A 75 8.37 15.14 20.45
C GLY A 75 8.19 13.83 19.68
N VAL A 76 7.14 13.73 18.86
CA VAL A 76 6.85 12.51 18.07
C VAL A 76 8.06 12.13 17.21
N THR A 77 8.50 10.89 17.31
CA THR A 77 9.69 10.37 16.60
C THR A 77 9.33 9.38 15.49
N VAL A 78 8.21 8.67 15.61
CA VAL A 78 7.75 7.67 14.63
C VAL A 78 6.35 8.03 14.15
N ALA A 79 6.19 8.10 12.84
CA ALA A 79 4.93 8.45 12.19
C ALA A 79 4.44 7.36 11.22
N PRO A 80 3.59 6.44 11.69
CA PRO A 80 2.82 5.54 10.85
C PRO A 80 1.75 6.31 10.06
N PHE A 81 1.93 6.38 8.74
CA PHE A 81 1.04 7.05 7.81
C PHE A 81 0.50 6.10 6.73
N VAL A 82 -0.39 6.65 5.91
CA VAL A 82 -0.89 6.08 4.66
C VAL A 82 -0.78 7.15 3.56
N PRO A 83 -0.75 6.78 2.27
CA PRO A 83 -0.50 7.73 1.19
C PRO A 83 -1.37 9.00 1.20
N PRO A 84 -2.68 8.98 1.55
CA PRO A 84 -3.46 10.21 1.66
C PRO A 84 -2.89 11.26 2.64
N ILE A 85 -2.38 10.83 3.80
CA ILE A 85 -1.76 11.74 4.79
C ILE A 85 -0.45 12.30 4.22
N VAL A 86 0.33 11.45 3.55
CA VAL A 86 1.59 11.83 2.90
C VAL A 86 1.35 12.90 1.83
N VAL A 87 0.33 12.72 0.99
CA VAL A 87 -0.08 13.71 -0.03
C VAL A 87 -0.46 15.03 0.62
N GLU A 88 -1.25 15.01 1.69
CA GLU A 88 -1.68 16.24 2.36
C GLU A 88 -0.50 17.02 2.96
N ILE A 89 0.46 16.32 3.57
CA ILE A 89 1.68 16.93 4.10
C ILE A 89 2.56 17.48 2.97
N ALA A 90 2.81 16.69 1.92
CA ALA A 90 3.66 17.07 0.79
C ALA A 90 3.13 18.33 0.08
N LYS A 91 1.80 18.43 -0.09
CA LYS A 91 1.14 19.57 -0.75
C LYS A 91 0.87 20.76 0.17
N SER A 92 1.07 20.62 1.49
CA SER A 92 0.73 21.69 2.44
C SER A 92 1.73 22.85 2.37
N PRO A 93 1.25 24.10 2.18
CA PRO A 93 2.10 25.27 2.32
C PRO A 93 2.34 25.65 3.79
N ARG A 94 1.58 25.07 4.73
CA ARG A 94 1.62 25.40 6.16
C ARG A 94 2.58 24.52 6.96
N VAL A 95 3.07 23.44 6.37
CA VAL A 95 4.00 22.51 7.01
C VAL A 95 5.36 22.64 6.34
N GLY A 96 6.39 22.90 7.14
CA GLY A 96 7.79 22.92 6.75
C GLY A 96 8.63 21.94 7.55
N ALA A 97 9.90 21.79 7.16
CA ALA A 97 10.83 20.83 7.77
C ALA A 97 10.97 20.98 9.29
N HIS A 98 10.91 22.21 9.80
CA HIS A 98 11.02 22.48 11.24
C HIS A 98 9.83 21.98 12.06
N ASP A 99 8.65 21.83 11.44
CA ASP A 99 7.42 21.41 12.12
C ASP A 99 7.44 19.92 12.49
N LEU A 100 8.16 19.14 11.71
CA LEU A 100 8.22 17.68 11.78
C LEU A 100 9.62 17.16 12.15
N ALA A 101 10.50 18.04 12.62
CA ALA A 101 11.93 17.76 12.75
C ALA A 101 12.30 16.63 13.73
N SER A 102 11.43 16.33 14.71
CA SER A 102 11.63 15.25 15.68
C SER A 102 11.37 13.85 15.09
N ILE A 103 10.63 13.78 13.98
CA ILE A 103 10.29 12.52 13.34
C ILE A 103 11.53 11.98 12.64
N ARG A 104 11.98 10.81 13.07
CA ARG A 104 13.11 10.06 12.51
C ARG A 104 12.67 8.92 11.58
N MET A 105 11.40 8.52 11.64
CA MET A 105 10.88 7.37 10.91
C MET A 105 9.45 7.63 10.43
N VAL A 106 9.22 7.44 9.14
CA VAL A 106 7.89 7.47 8.54
C VAL A 106 7.61 6.12 7.88
N MET A 107 6.61 5.42 8.41
CA MET A 107 6.14 4.18 7.79
C MET A 107 4.94 4.49 6.91
N SER A 108 4.93 4.00 5.67
CA SER A 108 3.75 4.03 4.81
C SER A 108 3.31 2.61 4.46
N GLY A 109 2.02 2.39 4.26
CA GLY A 109 1.50 1.10 3.84
C GLY A 109 0.11 1.24 3.24
N ALA A 110 -0.56 0.10 3.06
CA ALA A 110 -1.91 -0.05 2.49
C ALA A 110 -2.06 0.27 0.99
N ALA A 111 -1.28 1.20 0.45
CA ALA A 111 -1.26 1.53 -0.98
C ALA A 111 0.14 1.96 -1.44
N PRO A 112 0.49 1.70 -2.72
CA PRO A 112 1.77 2.10 -3.27
C PRO A 112 1.89 3.63 -3.32
N MET A 113 3.13 4.11 -3.17
CA MET A 113 3.49 5.51 -3.29
C MET A 113 4.44 5.72 -4.47
N GLY A 114 4.05 6.56 -5.42
CA GLY A 114 4.91 6.93 -6.55
C GLY A 114 6.14 7.72 -6.11
N LYS A 115 7.23 7.63 -6.88
CA LYS A 115 8.52 8.26 -6.57
C LYS A 115 8.41 9.78 -6.34
N ASP A 116 7.69 10.50 -7.19
CA ASP A 116 7.57 11.96 -7.07
C ASP A 116 6.89 12.40 -5.77
N LEU A 117 5.91 11.61 -5.31
CA LEU A 117 5.25 11.86 -4.03
C LEU A 117 6.20 11.58 -2.85
N GLN A 118 7.02 10.53 -2.94
CA GLN A 118 8.06 10.26 -1.95
C GLN A 118 9.06 11.43 -1.88
N ASP A 119 9.56 11.89 -3.02
CA ASP A 119 10.51 13.00 -3.10
C ASP A 119 9.92 14.30 -2.53
N ALA A 120 8.69 14.66 -2.93
CA ALA A 120 8.00 15.85 -2.44
C ALA A 120 7.72 15.79 -0.93
N PHE A 121 7.38 14.61 -0.40
CA PHE A 121 7.20 14.42 1.02
C PHE A 121 8.51 14.48 1.80
N MET A 122 9.56 13.84 1.30
CA MET A 122 10.88 13.82 1.95
C MET A 122 11.49 15.23 2.03
N ALA A 123 11.19 16.12 1.07
CA ALA A 123 11.54 17.54 1.17
C ALA A 123 10.90 18.25 2.39
N LYS A 124 9.76 17.75 2.89
CA LYS A 124 9.11 18.25 4.12
C LYS A 124 9.63 17.61 5.39
N ILE A 125 10.36 16.48 5.31
CA ILE A 125 10.80 15.72 6.49
C ILE A 125 12.20 15.10 6.29
N PRO A 126 13.23 15.93 6.00
CA PRO A 126 14.53 15.45 5.53
C PRO A 126 15.31 14.60 6.54
N ASN A 127 14.92 14.62 7.83
CA ASN A 127 15.57 13.87 8.90
C ASN A 127 15.03 12.44 9.06
N ALA A 128 13.92 12.12 8.40
CA ALA A 128 13.26 10.83 8.58
C ALA A 128 13.72 9.80 7.55
N VAL A 129 13.77 8.53 7.96
CA VAL A 129 13.76 7.40 7.03
C VAL A 129 12.32 7.15 6.61
N LEU A 130 12.04 7.21 5.31
CA LEU A 130 10.78 6.77 4.72
C LEU A 130 10.92 5.33 4.22
N GLY A 131 9.96 4.48 4.59
CA GLY A 131 9.91 3.10 4.15
C GLY A 131 8.46 2.62 4.04
N GLN A 132 8.23 1.69 3.12
CA GLN A 132 6.92 1.09 2.92
C GLN A 132 6.86 -0.31 3.53
N GLY A 133 5.67 -0.69 4.01
CA GLY A 133 5.36 -2.05 4.45
C GLY A 133 4.15 -2.60 3.72
N TYR A 134 4.09 -3.92 3.60
CA TYR A 134 2.98 -4.64 3.00
C TYR A 134 2.28 -5.52 4.02
N GLY A 135 0.96 -5.39 4.09
CA GLY A 135 0.12 -6.15 4.98
C GLY A 135 -1.29 -6.35 4.45
N MET A 136 -1.92 -7.44 4.90
CA MET A 136 -3.33 -7.76 4.72
C MET A 136 -3.88 -8.34 6.03
N THR A 137 -5.16 -8.14 6.32
CA THR A 137 -5.74 -8.53 7.62
C THR A 137 -5.54 -10.01 7.95
N GLU A 138 -5.71 -10.87 6.96
CA GLU A 138 -5.60 -12.32 7.05
C GLU A 138 -4.17 -12.80 7.35
N ALA A 139 -3.14 -11.99 7.06
CA ALA A 139 -1.75 -12.31 7.35
C ALA A 139 -1.31 -11.94 8.78
N GLY A 140 -2.23 -11.43 9.61
CA GLY A 140 -1.96 -11.14 11.02
C GLY A 140 -1.57 -9.73 11.48
N PRO A 141 -1.20 -8.70 10.68
CA PRO A 141 -1.42 -8.48 9.24
C PRO A 141 -0.17 -8.30 8.36
N VAL A 142 1.04 -8.33 8.93
CA VAL A 142 2.27 -7.90 8.23
C VAL A 142 2.89 -9.05 7.44
N LEU A 143 3.11 -8.86 6.15
CA LEU A 143 3.83 -9.80 5.29
C LEU A 143 5.28 -9.36 5.07
N ALA A 144 5.48 -8.07 4.81
CA ALA A 144 6.78 -7.50 4.51
C ALA A 144 6.98 -6.13 5.15
N MET A 145 8.24 -5.82 5.48
CA MET A 145 8.63 -4.57 6.13
C MET A 145 9.93 -4.02 5.56
N CYS A 146 10.04 -2.70 5.53
CA CYS A 146 11.24 -2.00 5.10
C CYS A 146 12.39 -2.22 6.08
N LEU A 147 13.44 -2.90 5.62
CA LEU A 147 14.64 -3.19 6.43
C LEU A 147 15.52 -1.95 6.70
N ALA A 148 15.24 -0.80 6.08
CA ALA A 148 15.86 0.47 6.47
C ALA A 148 15.42 0.93 7.88
N PHE A 149 14.37 0.31 8.44
CA PHE A 149 13.93 0.55 9.81
C PHE A 149 14.62 -0.33 10.84
N ALA A 150 15.45 -1.29 10.42
CA ALA A 150 16.13 -2.18 11.32
C ALA A 150 17.17 -1.44 12.17
N LYS A 151 17.54 -2.01 13.31
CA LYS A 151 18.54 -1.40 14.21
C LYS A 151 19.90 -1.30 13.51
N GLU A 152 20.26 -2.35 12.78
CA GLU A 152 21.33 -2.36 11.79
C GLU A 152 20.64 -2.39 10.41
N PRO A 153 20.47 -1.22 9.78
CA PRO A 153 19.61 -1.06 8.61
C PRO A 153 20.25 -1.61 7.34
N PHE A 154 19.39 -1.95 6.38
CA PHE A 154 19.78 -2.39 5.04
C PHE A 154 19.49 -1.29 4.02
N GLU A 155 20.20 -1.31 2.89
CA GLU A 155 19.82 -0.53 1.72
C GLU A 155 18.47 -1.03 1.17
N VAL A 156 17.64 -0.11 0.69
CA VAL A 156 16.31 -0.42 0.16
C VAL A 156 16.05 0.37 -1.11
N LYS A 157 15.30 -0.23 -2.04
CA LYS A 157 14.96 0.39 -3.32
C LYS A 157 13.66 1.20 -3.21
N SER A 158 13.63 2.33 -3.93
CA SER A 158 12.38 3.09 -4.11
C SER A 158 11.31 2.21 -4.75
N GLY A 159 10.11 2.21 -4.17
CA GLY A 159 8.97 1.42 -4.65
C GLY A 159 8.87 0.01 -4.06
N SER A 160 9.91 -0.47 -3.38
CA SER A 160 9.85 -1.69 -2.57
C SER A 160 8.80 -1.54 -1.46
N CYS A 161 8.09 -2.64 -1.17
CA CYS A 161 7.20 -2.75 -0.02
C CYS A 161 7.83 -3.55 1.14
N GLY A 162 9.16 -3.71 1.10
CA GLY A 162 9.96 -4.34 2.12
C GLY A 162 10.35 -5.78 1.80
N THR A 163 10.94 -6.44 2.79
CA THR A 163 11.33 -7.85 2.74
C THR A 163 10.39 -8.67 3.60
N VAL A 164 10.16 -9.94 3.24
CA VAL A 164 9.33 -10.86 4.02
C VAL A 164 9.74 -10.85 5.50
N VAL A 165 8.77 -10.82 6.40
CA VAL A 165 9.03 -10.87 7.83
C VAL A 165 9.79 -12.16 8.21
N ARG A 166 10.68 -12.06 9.20
CA ARG A 166 11.42 -13.21 9.74
C ARG A 166 10.46 -14.27 10.29
N ASN A 167 10.92 -15.52 10.42
CA ASN A 167 10.08 -16.64 10.90
C ASN A 167 8.79 -16.85 10.06
N ALA A 168 8.82 -16.45 8.80
CA ALA A 168 7.79 -16.72 7.80
C ALA A 168 8.46 -17.14 6.50
N GLU A 169 7.68 -17.77 5.63
CA GLU A 169 8.08 -18.16 4.30
C GLU A 169 7.20 -17.41 3.29
N LEU A 170 7.78 -16.96 2.18
CA LEU A 170 7.05 -16.34 1.08
C LEU A 170 7.42 -17.02 -0.23
N LYS A 171 6.42 -17.26 -1.07
CA LYS A 171 6.59 -17.77 -2.43
C LYS A 171 5.81 -16.90 -3.41
N ILE A 172 6.27 -16.87 -4.65
CA ILE A 172 5.53 -16.31 -5.77
C ILE A 172 5.08 -17.48 -6.65
N ILE A 173 3.79 -17.52 -7.00
CA ILE A 173 3.25 -18.57 -7.87
C ILE A 173 2.61 -17.97 -9.12
N ASP A 174 2.67 -18.72 -10.22
CA ASP A 174 1.89 -18.42 -11.41
C ASP A 174 0.39 -18.64 -11.10
N PRO A 175 -0.49 -17.63 -11.30
CA PRO A 175 -1.89 -17.76 -10.90
C PRO A 175 -2.70 -18.79 -11.69
N ASP A 176 -2.27 -19.15 -12.90
CA ASP A 176 -3.00 -20.06 -13.79
C ASP A 176 -2.53 -21.51 -13.61
N THR A 177 -1.24 -21.72 -13.35
CA THR A 177 -0.61 -23.05 -13.24
C THR A 177 -0.25 -23.46 -11.81
N SER A 178 -0.27 -22.51 -10.86
CA SER A 178 0.23 -22.67 -9.49
C SER A 178 1.71 -23.07 -9.40
N ALA A 179 2.48 -22.91 -10.48
CA ALA A 179 3.91 -23.20 -10.50
C ALA A 179 4.68 -22.15 -9.69
N LEU A 180 5.73 -22.57 -8.98
CA LEU A 180 6.65 -21.65 -8.30
C LEU A 180 7.40 -20.81 -9.33
N LEU A 181 7.43 -19.51 -9.11
CA LEU A 181 8.16 -18.55 -9.93
C LEU A 181 9.48 -18.15 -9.26
N GLY A 182 10.47 -17.81 -10.10
CA GLY A 182 11.78 -17.34 -9.65
C GLY A 182 11.78 -15.86 -9.24
N ARG A 183 12.96 -15.36 -8.88
CA ARG A 183 13.16 -13.92 -8.66
C ARG A 183 12.81 -13.11 -9.92
N ASN A 184 12.36 -11.88 -9.71
CA ASN A 184 11.95 -10.94 -10.75
C ASN A 184 10.82 -11.42 -11.68
N GLN A 185 10.10 -12.49 -11.32
CA GLN A 185 8.96 -13.00 -12.06
C GLN A 185 7.65 -12.66 -11.33
N PRO A 186 6.78 -11.83 -11.93
CA PRO A 186 5.50 -11.46 -11.32
C PRO A 186 4.55 -12.65 -11.21
N GLY A 187 3.96 -12.84 -10.03
CA GLY A 187 2.91 -13.83 -9.77
C GLY A 187 2.19 -13.55 -8.47
N GLU A 188 1.29 -14.43 -8.06
CA GLU A 188 0.57 -14.30 -6.79
C GLU A 188 1.55 -14.47 -5.62
N ILE A 189 1.52 -13.50 -4.70
CA ILE A 189 2.26 -13.59 -3.44
C ILE A 189 1.49 -14.54 -2.51
N CYS A 190 2.18 -15.55 -1.99
CA CYS A 190 1.67 -16.40 -0.92
C CYS A 190 2.63 -16.36 0.28
N ILE A 191 2.07 -16.36 1.50
CA ILE A 191 2.85 -16.35 2.74
C ILE A 191 2.44 -17.51 3.65
N ARG A 192 3.40 -18.06 4.39
CA ARG A 192 3.15 -19.07 5.42
C ARG A 192 3.90 -18.70 6.70
N GLY A 193 3.25 -18.92 7.85
CA GLY A 193 3.84 -18.73 9.17
C GLY A 193 2.78 -18.65 10.26
N GLU A 194 3.21 -18.73 11.52
CA GLU A 194 2.30 -18.76 12.69
C GLU A 194 1.56 -17.43 12.91
N GLN A 195 1.95 -16.35 12.22
CA GLN A 195 1.31 -15.05 12.32
C GLN A 195 -0.01 -14.96 11.58
N ILE A 196 -0.26 -15.82 10.58
CA ILE A 196 -1.47 -15.72 9.77
C ILE A 196 -2.73 -16.03 10.59
N MET A 197 -3.88 -15.67 10.06
CA MET A 197 -5.17 -15.90 10.69
C MET A 197 -5.45 -17.40 10.88
N LYS A 198 -6.28 -17.72 11.87
CA LYS A 198 -6.84 -19.07 12.02
C LYS A 198 -7.82 -19.44 10.89
N GLY A 199 -8.41 -18.45 10.24
CA GLY A 199 -9.48 -18.59 9.25
C GLY A 199 -10.61 -17.58 9.45
N TYR A 200 -11.57 -17.57 8.54
CA TYR A 200 -12.77 -16.72 8.63
C TYR A 200 -13.77 -17.27 9.65
N LEU A 201 -14.45 -16.37 10.36
CA LEU A 201 -15.43 -16.76 11.38
C LEU A 201 -16.65 -17.36 10.71
N ASN A 202 -17.01 -18.59 11.07
CA ASN A 202 -18.18 -19.32 10.55
C ASN A 202 -18.18 -19.48 9.01
N ASP A 203 -17.01 -19.45 8.38
CA ASP A 203 -16.87 -19.56 6.92
C ASP A 203 -15.67 -20.47 6.54
N PRO A 204 -15.83 -21.80 6.66
CA PRO A 204 -14.78 -22.75 6.30
C PRO A 204 -14.49 -22.77 4.80
N GLU A 205 -15.47 -22.44 3.95
CA GLU A 205 -15.28 -22.41 2.49
C GLU A 205 -14.32 -21.30 2.08
N SER A 206 -14.57 -20.05 2.50
CA SER A 206 -13.66 -18.95 2.24
C SER A 206 -12.29 -19.19 2.87
N THR A 207 -12.24 -19.86 4.03
CA THR A 207 -10.97 -20.23 4.69
C THR A 207 -10.15 -21.17 3.82
N ASN A 208 -10.75 -22.27 3.33
CA ASN A 208 -10.08 -23.25 2.48
C ASN A 208 -9.70 -22.70 1.09
N ASN A 209 -10.44 -21.71 0.60
CA ASN A 209 -10.13 -21.02 -0.65
C ASN A 209 -9.00 -19.99 -0.52
N THR A 210 -8.68 -19.58 0.71
CA THR A 210 -7.71 -18.52 1.01
C THR A 210 -6.42 -19.06 1.62
N ILE A 211 -6.51 -20.12 2.43
CA ILE A 211 -5.38 -20.83 3.00
C ILE A 211 -5.39 -22.24 2.43
N ASP A 212 -4.35 -22.58 1.66
CA ASP A 212 -4.25 -23.89 1.04
C ASP A 212 -3.98 -25.01 2.07
N LYS A 213 -4.07 -26.26 1.61
CA LYS A 213 -3.84 -27.46 2.42
C LYS A 213 -2.42 -27.54 3.03
N ASP A 214 -1.47 -26.81 2.47
CA ASP A 214 -0.06 -26.78 2.86
C ASP A 214 0.24 -25.56 3.76
N GLY A 215 -0.80 -24.81 4.15
CA GLY A 215 -0.76 -23.69 5.08
C GLY A 215 -0.40 -22.35 4.45
N TRP A 216 -0.39 -22.22 3.13
CA TRP A 216 -0.09 -20.97 2.45
C TRP A 216 -1.34 -20.09 2.35
N LEU A 217 -1.22 -18.87 2.86
CA LEU A 217 -2.19 -17.81 2.63
C LEU A 217 -1.97 -17.21 1.24
N HIS A 218 -2.97 -17.34 0.38
CA HIS A 218 -3.07 -16.71 -0.93
C HIS A 218 -3.56 -15.28 -0.77
N THR A 219 -2.73 -14.31 -1.16
CA THR A 219 -3.02 -12.89 -0.93
C THR A 219 -3.99 -12.32 -1.95
N GLY A 220 -4.04 -12.92 -3.15
CA GLY A 220 -4.67 -12.31 -4.32
C GLY A 220 -3.97 -11.04 -4.80
N ASP A 221 -2.77 -10.74 -4.31
CA ASP A 221 -1.92 -9.63 -4.75
C ASP A 221 -0.78 -10.16 -5.63
N ILE A 222 -0.50 -9.47 -6.73
CA ILE A 222 0.51 -9.83 -7.71
C ILE A 222 1.77 -9.02 -7.47
N GLY A 223 2.90 -9.70 -7.35
CA GLY A 223 4.19 -9.08 -7.15
C GLY A 223 5.33 -10.02 -7.48
N TYR A 224 6.54 -9.54 -7.23
CA TYR A 224 7.76 -10.32 -7.38
C TYR A 224 8.73 -10.01 -6.24
N VAL A 225 9.70 -10.89 -6.06
CA VAL A 225 10.85 -10.69 -5.18
C VAL A 225 12.07 -10.46 -6.07
N ASP A 226 12.82 -9.39 -5.85
CA ASP A 226 14.03 -9.10 -6.63
C ASP A 226 15.25 -9.88 -6.13
N ASP A 227 16.45 -9.55 -6.63
CA ASP A 227 17.70 -10.23 -6.27
C ASP A 227 18.23 -9.91 -4.86
N ASP A 228 17.70 -8.86 -4.22
CA ASP A 228 18.08 -8.43 -2.86
C ASP A 228 16.97 -8.72 -1.83
N ASP A 229 16.06 -9.64 -2.16
CA ASP A 229 14.92 -10.05 -1.31
C ASP A 229 13.90 -8.93 -1.03
N GLU A 230 13.85 -7.90 -1.87
CA GLU A 230 12.84 -6.85 -1.81
C GLU A 230 11.59 -7.25 -2.59
N ILE A 231 10.42 -7.02 -1.99
CA ILE A 231 9.12 -7.37 -2.57
C ILE A 231 8.54 -6.12 -3.26
N PHE A 232 8.06 -6.31 -4.48
CA PHE A 232 7.38 -5.28 -5.25
C PHE A 232 5.98 -5.74 -5.60
N ILE A 233 4.98 -4.93 -5.24
CA ILE A 233 3.58 -5.16 -5.62
C ILE A 233 3.34 -4.47 -6.96
N VAL A 234 2.89 -5.26 -7.93
CA VAL A 234 2.55 -4.80 -9.27
C VAL A 234 1.06 -4.46 -9.35
N ASP A 235 0.18 -5.35 -8.86
CA ASP A 235 -1.26 -5.12 -8.80
C ASP A 235 -1.99 -6.12 -7.90
N ARG A 236 -3.32 -6.21 -7.97
CA ARG A 236 -4.11 -7.32 -7.41
C ARG A 236 -4.61 -8.25 -8.50
N LEU A 237 -4.59 -9.55 -8.25
CA LEU A 237 -5.05 -10.59 -9.19
C LEU A 237 -6.47 -10.35 -9.71
N LYS A 238 -7.39 -9.88 -8.84
CA LYS A 238 -8.80 -9.59 -9.21
C LYS A 238 -8.98 -8.23 -9.93
N GLU A 239 -7.95 -7.40 -9.92
CA GLU A 239 -7.96 -6.03 -10.44
C GLU A 239 -7.12 -5.90 -11.72
N ILE A 240 -6.18 -6.82 -11.97
CA ILE A 240 -5.44 -6.93 -13.23
C ILE A 240 -6.41 -6.99 -14.41
N ILE A 241 -6.15 -6.12 -15.38
CA ILE A 241 -6.89 -6.05 -16.63
C ILE A 241 -6.19 -6.96 -17.63
N LYS A 242 -6.94 -7.85 -18.28
CA LYS A 242 -6.41 -8.80 -19.27
C LYS A 242 -6.71 -8.32 -20.70
N TYR A 243 -5.79 -7.54 -21.29
CA TYR A 243 -5.89 -7.06 -22.68
C TYR A 243 -5.21 -8.03 -23.64
N LYS A 244 -5.97 -8.75 -24.47
CA LYS A 244 -5.45 -9.73 -25.45
C LYS A 244 -4.44 -10.72 -24.84
N GLY A 245 -4.68 -11.13 -23.59
CA GLY A 245 -3.80 -12.02 -22.82
C GLY A 245 -2.63 -11.32 -22.12
N PHE A 246 -2.37 -10.04 -22.39
CA PHE A 246 -1.41 -9.24 -21.63
C PHE A 246 -2.04 -8.74 -20.32
N GLN A 247 -1.27 -8.83 -19.25
CA GLN A 247 -1.66 -8.28 -17.96
C GLN A 247 -1.34 -6.78 -17.93
N VAL A 248 -2.34 -5.98 -17.63
CA VAL A 248 -2.24 -4.54 -17.44
C VAL A 248 -2.59 -4.24 -15.99
N PRO A 249 -1.60 -3.84 -15.18
CA PRO A 249 -1.83 -3.35 -13.82
C PRO A 249 -2.55 -1.99 -13.82
N PRO A 250 -3.81 -1.86 -13.34
CA PRO A 250 -4.39 -0.56 -13.04
C PRO A 250 -3.47 0.38 -12.25
N ALA A 251 -2.75 -0.12 -11.25
CA ALA A 251 -1.97 0.72 -10.34
C ALA A 251 -0.83 1.46 -11.04
N GLU A 252 -0.22 0.83 -12.05
CA GLU A 252 0.83 1.44 -12.87
C GLU A 252 0.29 2.62 -13.69
N LEU A 253 -0.89 2.45 -14.29
CA LEU A 253 -1.55 3.51 -15.05
C LEU A 253 -2.06 4.64 -14.14
N GLU A 254 -2.55 4.30 -12.96
CA GLU A 254 -2.97 5.28 -11.95
C GLU A 254 -1.79 6.13 -11.47
N ALA A 255 -0.66 5.49 -11.16
CA ALA A 255 0.54 6.18 -10.75
C ALA A 255 0.99 7.17 -11.83
N LEU A 256 0.97 6.77 -13.10
CA LEU A 256 1.27 7.64 -14.23
C LEU A 256 0.24 8.76 -14.40
N LEU A 257 -1.05 8.48 -14.34
CA LEU A 257 -2.11 9.49 -14.50
C LEU A 257 -2.03 10.58 -13.42
N ILE A 258 -1.69 10.21 -12.18
CA ILE A 258 -1.56 11.15 -11.06
C ILE A 258 -0.36 12.10 -11.23
N THR A 259 0.61 11.81 -12.09
CA THR A 259 1.72 12.75 -12.38
C THR A 259 1.30 13.89 -13.30
N HIS A 260 0.16 13.79 -13.99
CA HIS A 260 -0.34 14.86 -14.85
C HIS A 260 -0.80 16.08 -14.02
N PRO A 261 -0.31 17.31 -14.29
CA PRO A 261 -0.61 18.49 -13.47
C PRO A 261 -2.10 18.81 -13.33
N GLU A 262 -2.90 18.43 -14.32
CA GLU A 262 -4.35 18.67 -14.37
C GLU A 262 -5.20 17.53 -13.79
N ILE A 263 -4.58 16.46 -13.28
CA ILE A 263 -5.27 15.34 -12.64
C ILE A 263 -5.09 15.41 -11.12
N LYS A 264 -6.23 15.47 -10.41
CA LYS A 264 -6.26 15.47 -8.94
C LYS A 264 -6.27 14.06 -8.36
N ASP A 265 -7.03 13.16 -8.97
CA ASP A 265 -7.19 11.76 -8.54
C ASP A 265 -7.56 10.90 -9.76
N ALA A 266 -7.18 9.62 -9.75
CA ALA A 266 -7.40 8.72 -10.88
C ALA A 266 -7.69 7.29 -10.40
N ALA A 267 -8.50 6.58 -11.17
CA ALA A 267 -8.69 5.15 -11.02
C ALA A 267 -8.83 4.47 -12.38
N VAL A 268 -8.18 3.32 -12.56
CA VAL A 268 -8.24 2.54 -13.80
C VAL A 268 -8.94 1.22 -13.54
N VAL A 269 -9.86 0.82 -14.42
CA VAL A 269 -10.59 -0.45 -14.30
C VAL A 269 -10.70 -1.14 -15.65
N SER A 270 -10.96 -2.46 -15.64
CA SER A 270 -11.30 -3.16 -16.86
C SER A 270 -12.71 -2.78 -17.33
N MET A 271 -12.84 -2.57 -18.63
CA MET A 271 -14.11 -2.58 -19.35
C MET A 271 -14.09 -3.75 -20.33
N LYS A 272 -15.22 -4.48 -20.45
CA LYS A 272 -15.32 -5.60 -21.40
C LYS A 272 -15.20 -5.10 -22.83
N ASP A 273 -14.48 -5.86 -23.64
CA ASP A 273 -14.29 -5.61 -25.07
C ASP A 273 -14.34 -6.94 -25.83
N ASP A 274 -15.11 -6.98 -26.92
CA ASP A 274 -15.37 -8.22 -27.65
C ASP A 274 -14.12 -8.79 -28.35
N LEU A 275 -13.13 -7.94 -28.66
CA LEU A 275 -11.93 -8.34 -29.40
C LEU A 275 -10.71 -8.52 -28.49
N ALA A 276 -10.60 -7.69 -27.45
CA ALA A 276 -9.48 -7.69 -26.52
C ALA A 276 -9.76 -8.46 -25.22
N GLY A 277 -11.01 -8.88 -24.98
CA GLY A 277 -11.48 -9.41 -23.69
C GLY A 277 -11.74 -8.27 -22.71
N GLU A 278 -10.69 -7.57 -22.32
CA GLU A 278 -10.78 -6.36 -21.50
C GLU A 278 -9.91 -5.23 -22.06
N ILE A 279 -10.36 -3.99 -21.88
CA ILE A 279 -9.60 -2.78 -22.18
C ILE A 279 -9.46 -1.90 -20.93
N PRO A 280 -8.29 -1.26 -20.71
CA PRO A 280 -8.12 -0.29 -19.63
C PRO A 280 -8.94 0.98 -19.89
N VAL A 281 -9.75 1.39 -18.92
CA VAL A 281 -10.45 2.68 -18.91
C VAL A 281 -10.17 3.43 -17.62
N ALA A 282 -10.08 4.76 -17.70
CA ALA A 282 -9.73 5.61 -16.58
C ALA A 282 -10.92 6.47 -16.12
N PHE A 283 -11.11 6.58 -14.82
CA PHE A 283 -11.93 7.60 -14.16
C PHE A 283 -11.00 8.67 -13.60
N ILE A 284 -11.25 9.93 -13.95
CA ILE A 284 -10.38 11.06 -13.65
C ILE A 284 -11.13 12.14 -12.89
N VAL A 285 -10.55 12.61 -11.80
CA VAL A 285 -10.94 13.84 -11.12
C VAL A 285 -9.98 14.94 -11.57
N ARG A 286 -10.50 15.96 -12.24
CA ARG A 286 -9.70 17.11 -12.68
C ARG A 286 -9.28 17.99 -11.50
N THR A 287 -8.18 18.72 -11.66
CA THR A 287 -7.92 19.89 -10.82
C THR A 287 -8.94 20.99 -11.10
N GLU A 288 -9.16 21.87 -10.13
CA GLU A 288 -10.11 22.97 -10.27
C GLU A 288 -9.71 23.89 -11.44
N GLY A 289 -10.66 24.21 -12.32
CA GLY A 289 -10.44 25.04 -13.50
C GLY A 289 -9.74 24.36 -14.69
N SER A 290 -9.44 23.06 -14.62
CA SER A 290 -8.87 22.33 -15.76
C SER A 290 -9.91 22.00 -16.83
N GLU A 291 -9.52 22.12 -18.09
CA GLU A 291 -10.32 21.77 -19.27
C GLU A 291 -9.74 20.55 -20.02
N VAL A 292 -8.78 19.82 -19.42
CA VAL A 292 -8.10 18.69 -20.06
C VAL A 292 -9.09 17.68 -20.64
N THR A 293 -8.88 17.30 -21.90
CA THR A 293 -9.77 16.44 -22.67
C THR A 293 -9.41 14.96 -22.56
N GLU A 294 -10.37 14.10 -22.92
CA GLU A 294 -10.14 12.65 -22.97
C GLU A 294 -8.96 12.29 -23.91
N ASP A 295 -8.87 12.92 -25.07
CA ASP A 295 -7.83 12.64 -26.05
C ASP A 295 -6.45 13.10 -25.58
N GLU A 296 -6.35 14.22 -24.87
CA GLU A 296 -5.10 14.69 -24.27
C GLU A 296 -4.59 13.71 -23.21
N ILE A 297 -5.47 13.20 -22.34
CA ILE A 297 -5.10 12.18 -21.35
C ILE A 297 -4.67 10.87 -22.01
N LYS A 298 -5.39 10.41 -23.03
CA LYS A 298 -5.00 9.21 -23.79
C LYS A 298 -3.65 9.36 -24.46
N GLN A 299 -3.39 10.53 -25.07
CA GLN A 299 -2.11 10.83 -25.70
C GLN A 299 -0.98 10.93 -24.69
N PHE A 300 -1.22 11.53 -23.52
CA PHE A 300 -0.26 11.58 -22.42
C PHE A 300 0.16 10.17 -21.99
N VAL A 301 -0.80 9.31 -21.67
CA VAL A 301 -0.51 7.92 -21.28
C VAL A 301 0.20 7.15 -22.40
N ALA A 302 -0.27 7.29 -23.64
CA ALA A 302 0.25 6.54 -24.78
C ALA A 302 1.71 6.86 -25.15
N LYS A 303 2.27 7.97 -24.67
CA LYS A 303 3.70 8.32 -24.85
C LYS A 303 4.61 7.55 -23.90
N GLU A 304 4.11 7.19 -22.72
CA GLU A 304 4.89 6.61 -21.63
C GLU A 304 4.74 5.08 -21.52
N VAL A 305 3.72 4.50 -22.17
CA VAL A 305 3.39 3.07 -22.03
C VAL A 305 3.37 2.30 -23.34
N VAL A 306 3.67 1.00 -23.25
CA VAL A 306 3.54 0.02 -24.34
C VAL A 306 2.08 -0.10 -24.83
N PHE A 307 1.90 -0.49 -26.10
CA PHE A 307 0.61 -0.46 -26.81
C PHE A 307 -0.57 -1.10 -26.07
N TYR A 308 -0.36 -2.22 -25.35
CA TYR A 308 -1.43 -2.94 -24.65
C TYR A 308 -1.83 -2.30 -23.31
N LYS A 309 -1.05 -1.35 -22.77
CA LYS A 309 -1.37 -0.60 -21.55
C LYS A 309 -2.06 0.74 -21.82
N LYS A 310 -2.32 1.09 -23.09
CA LYS A 310 -2.99 2.36 -23.42
C LYS A 310 -4.39 2.41 -22.79
N VAL A 311 -4.75 3.59 -22.26
CA VAL A 311 -6.12 3.86 -21.81
C VAL A 311 -7.01 4.07 -23.03
N HIS A 312 -8.13 3.34 -23.09
CA HIS A 312 -9.02 3.33 -24.26
C HIS A 312 -10.19 4.30 -24.11
N LYS A 313 -10.63 4.58 -22.87
CA LYS A 313 -11.65 5.58 -22.54
C LYS A 313 -11.33 6.33 -21.26
N VAL A 314 -11.75 7.59 -21.18
CA VAL A 314 -11.63 8.43 -19.99
C VAL A 314 -13.00 8.95 -19.58
N PHE A 315 -13.35 8.78 -18.31
CA PHE A 315 -14.57 9.27 -17.70
C PHE A 315 -14.22 10.31 -16.64
N PHE A 316 -14.78 11.51 -16.75
CA PHE A 316 -14.52 12.57 -15.77
C PHE A 316 -15.55 12.49 -14.64
N THR A 317 -15.09 12.49 -13.39
CA THR A 317 -15.94 12.36 -12.21
C THR A 317 -15.53 13.33 -11.11
N GLU A 318 -16.43 13.61 -10.19
CA GLU A 318 -16.16 14.51 -9.06
C GLU A 318 -15.26 13.87 -7.99
N SER A 319 -15.33 12.55 -7.83
CA SER A 319 -14.53 11.82 -6.84
C SER A 319 -14.32 10.34 -7.21
N ILE A 320 -13.19 9.79 -6.78
CA ILE A 320 -12.92 8.35 -6.87
C ILE A 320 -13.46 7.66 -5.60
N PRO A 321 -14.32 6.63 -5.74
CA PRO A 321 -14.84 5.92 -4.58
C PRO A 321 -13.71 5.13 -3.91
N LYS A 322 -13.45 5.41 -2.63
CA LYS A 322 -12.41 4.79 -1.81
C LYS A 322 -12.99 4.34 -0.47
N ASN A 323 -12.47 3.24 0.08
CA ASN A 323 -12.80 2.81 1.44
C ASN A 323 -12.06 3.69 2.49
N PRO A 324 -12.33 3.54 3.80
CA PRO A 324 -11.67 4.34 4.84
C PRO A 324 -10.14 4.19 4.92
N SER A 325 -9.55 3.12 4.38
CA SER A 325 -8.10 2.94 4.31
C SER A 325 -7.47 3.56 3.04
N GLY A 326 -8.26 4.25 2.21
CA GLY A 326 -7.81 4.87 0.96
C GLY A 326 -7.79 3.94 -0.26
N LYS A 327 -8.25 2.69 -0.13
CA LYS A 327 -8.29 1.71 -1.23
C LYS A 327 -9.44 2.03 -2.19
N ILE A 328 -9.17 2.08 -3.49
CA ILE A 328 -10.17 2.29 -4.55
C ILE A 328 -11.21 1.17 -4.55
N LEU A 329 -12.49 1.54 -4.57
CA LEU A 329 -13.63 0.63 -4.69
C LEU A 329 -13.92 0.33 -6.16
N ARG A 330 -13.02 -0.42 -6.81
CA ARG A 330 -13.10 -0.73 -8.26
C ARG A 330 -14.40 -1.43 -8.67
N LYS A 331 -15.06 -2.13 -7.75
CA LYS A 331 -16.36 -2.78 -8.00
C LYS A 331 -17.43 -1.74 -8.35
N ASP A 332 -17.43 -0.61 -7.66
CA ASP A 332 -18.42 0.45 -7.86
C ASP A 332 -18.18 1.15 -9.20
N LEU A 333 -16.92 1.39 -9.54
CA LEU A 333 -16.53 1.93 -10.86
C LEU A 333 -16.93 0.99 -12.00
N ARG A 334 -16.67 -0.32 -11.88
CA ARG A 334 -17.12 -1.31 -12.87
C ARG A 334 -18.65 -1.39 -12.97
N ALA A 335 -19.36 -1.23 -11.86
CA ALA A 335 -20.82 -1.18 -11.86
C ALA A 335 -21.36 0.05 -12.61
N ARG A 336 -20.72 1.22 -12.49
CA ARG A 336 -21.07 2.42 -13.28
C ARG A 336 -20.91 2.18 -14.78
N LEU A 337 -19.81 1.54 -15.19
CA LEU A 337 -19.60 1.15 -16.60
C LEU A 337 -20.71 0.24 -17.12
N ALA A 338 -21.13 -0.74 -16.32
CA ALA A 338 -22.21 -1.66 -16.68
C ALA A 338 -23.59 -0.97 -16.74
N ALA A 339 -23.80 0.09 -15.96
CA ALA A 339 -25.04 0.86 -15.92
C ALA A 339 -25.12 1.95 -16.99
N GLY A 340 -24.06 2.21 -17.76
CA GLY A 340 -23.99 3.32 -18.72
C GLY A 340 -24.03 4.70 -18.06
N ALA A 341 -23.80 4.78 -16.75
CA ALA A 341 -23.70 6.04 -16.02
C ALA A 341 -22.27 6.57 -16.22
N HIS A 342 -22.13 7.57 -17.10
CA HIS A 342 -20.86 8.20 -17.45
C HIS A 342 -20.55 9.38 -16.53
#